data_AF-A0A453MY32-F1
#
_entry.id   AF-A0A453MY32-F1
#
_cell.length_a   1.000
_cell.length_b   1.000
_cell.length_c   1.000
_cell.angle_alpha   90.00
_cell.angle_beta   90.00
_cell.angle_gamma   90.00
#
_symmetry.space_group_name_H-M   'P 1'
#
loop_
_entity.id
_entity.type
_entity.pdbx_description
1 polymer ?
#
loop_
_entity_poly.entity_id
_entity_poly.type
_entity_poly.pdbx_seq_one_letter_code
_entity_poly.pdbx_strand_id
1 'polypeptide(L)'
;GHMIHGVGILPPLHPRRPIPAISLYADDVMLFCHATTSDIAAVKEILDLFGRASGLKVNYAKSSATVLHEEQGATEIITSLGCSTAALPVTYLGMPLTTRRPSAG
;
A
#
# COMPACT_ATOMS: atom_id res chain seq x y z
N GLY A 1 -25.63 17.68 -12.35
CA GLY A 1 -25.08 16.32 -12.38
C GLY A 1 -24.39 16.07 -11.06
N HIS A 2 -24.94 15.19 -10.23
CA HIS A 2 -24.45 14.94 -8.87
C HIS A 2 -23.17 14.10 -8.96
N MET A 3 -22.02 14.73 -8.74
CA MET A 3 -20.73 14.03 -8.64
C MET A 3 -20.62 13.54 -7.20
N ILE A 4 -20.95 12.27 -6.99
CA ILE A 4 -20.64 11.52 -5.78
C ILE A 4 -19.11 11.52 -5.62
N HIS A 5 -18.57 12.45 -4.82
CA HIS A 5 -17.24 12.32 -4.25
C HIS A 5 -17.28 11.06 -3.39
N GLY A 6 -16.69 9.99 -3.88
CA GLY A 6 -16.61 8.71 -3.18
C GLY A 6 -15.98 8.91 -1.82
N VAL A 7 -16.78 8.70 -0.78
CA VAL A 7 -16.33 8.59 0.62
C VAL A 7 -15.61 7.24 0.74
N GLY A 8 -14.42 7.17 0.15
CA GLY A 8 -13.47 6.07 0.35
C GLY A 8 -12.51 6.42 1.47
N ILE A 9 -12.15 5.45 2.30
CA ILE A 9 -11.15 5.63 3.37
C ILE A 9 -9.79 6.05 2.80
N LEU A 10 -9.46 5.57 1.60
CA LEU A 10 -8.29 5.99 0.82
C LEU A 10 -8.74 6.73 -0.45
N PRO A 11 -8.09 7.86 -0.80
CA PRO A 11 -8.38 8.58 -2.04
C PRO A 11 -8.00 7.75 -3.29
N PRO A 12 -8.64 7.98 -4.46
CA PRO A 12 -8.33 7.26 -5.68
C PRO A 12 -6.88 7.46 -6.13
N LEU A 13 -6.18 6.37 -6.44
CA LEU A 13 -4.79 6.40 -6.95
C LEU A 13 -4.67 6.99 -8.37
N HIS A 14 -5.78 7.07 -9.11
CA HIS A 14 -5.81 7.69 -10.43
C HIS A 14 -7.13 8.45 -10.65
N PRO A 15 -7.11 9.69 -11.17
CA PRO A 15 -8.30 10.54 -11.25
C PRO A 15 -9.44 9.98 -12.12
N ARG A 16 -9.11 9.09 -13.07
CA ARG A 16 -10.06 8.59 -14.10
C ARG A 16 -10.16 7.08 -14.21
N ARG A 17 -9.36 6.33 -13.46
CA ARG A 17 -9.29 4.87 -13.58
C ARG A 17 -9.36 4.26 -12.19
N PRO A 18 -10.32 3.35 -11.90
CA PRO A 18 -10.31 2.61 -10.66
C PRO A 18 -9.14 1.62 -10.70
N ILE A 19 -8.02 2.03 -10.10
CA ILE A 19 -6.88 1.14 -9.87
C ILE A 19 -7.16 0.44 -8.53
N PRO A 20 -7.11 -0.90 -8.47
CA PRO A 20 -7.25 -1.61 -7.19
C PRO A 20 -6.18 -1.12 -6.21
N ALA A 21 -6.62 -0.55 -5.09
CA ALA A 21 -5.72 -0.14 -4.03
C ALA A 21 -5.15 -1.33 -3.25
N ILE A 22 -5.68 -2.54 -3.46
CA ILE A 22 -5.30 -3.73 -2.71
C ILE A 22 -5.27 -4.98 -3.61
N SER A 23 -4.29 -5.86 -3.36
CA SER A 23 -4.19 -7.22 -3.90
C SER A 23 -4.01 -8.18 -2.73
N LEU A 24 -4.77 -9.28 -2.72
CA LEU A 24 -4.82 -10.26 -1.65
C LEU A 24 -4.57 -11.66 -2.22
N TYR A 25 -3.66 -12.41 -1.60
CA TYR A 25 -3.44 -13.83 -1.92
C TYR A 25 -3.01 -14.58 -0.67
N ALA A 26 -3.81 -15.56 -0.23
CA ALA A 26 -3.57 -16.29 1.02
C ALA A 26 -3.27 -15.33 2.20
N ASP A 27 -2.08 -15.39 2.78
CA ASP A 27 -1.59 -14.52 3.84
C ASP A 27 -0.81 -13.29 3.35
N ASP A 28 -0.56 -13.17 2.04
CA ASP A 28 0.16 -12.04 1.43
C ASP A 28 -0.80 -10.94 0.94
N VAL A 29 -0.58 -9.72 1.46
CA VAL A 29 -1.34 -8.52 1.11
C VAL A 29 -0.40 -7.48 0.52
N MET A 30 -0.79 -6.93 -0.63
CA MET A 30 -0.15 -5.75 -1.21
C MET A 30 -1.15 -4.59 -1.25
N LEU A 31 -0.73 -3.45 -0.71
CA LEU A 31 -1.55 -2.25 -0.63
C LEU A 31 -0.86 -1.07 -1.32
N PHE A 32 -1.64 -0.30 -2.06
CA PHE A 32 -1.24 0.91 -2.77
C PHE A 32 -2.02 2.09 -2.19
N CYS A 33 -1.31 3.12 -1.72
CA CYS A 33 -1.87 4.34 -1.16
C CYS A 33 -0.92 5.51 -1.45
N HIS A 34 -1.36 6.74 -1.19
CA HIS A 34 -0.47 7.90 -1.27
C HIS A 34 0.40 7.94 -0.02
N ALA A 35 1.63 8.43 -0.15
CA ALA A 35 2.54 8.59 0.98
C ALA A 35 2.18 9.84 1.81
N THR A 36 0.92 9.94 2.26
CA THR A 36 0.43 11.00 3.16
C THR A 36 0.23 10.45 4.56
N THR A 37 0.37 11.31 5.58
CA THR A 37 0.13 10.91 6.97
C THR A 37 -1.28 10.36 7.18
N SER A 38 -2.27 10.94 6.50
CA SER A 38 -3.68 10.50 6.57
C SER A 38 -3.88 9.11 5.98
N ASP A 39 -3.32 8.83 4.80
CA ASP A 39 -3.41 7.51 4.17
C ASP A 39 -2.72 6.45 5.05
N ILE A 40 -1.50 6.70 5.52
CA ILE A 40 -0.77 5.73 6.37
C ILE A 40 -1.49 5.47 7.70
N ALA A 41 -2.07 6.51 8.33
CA ALA A 41 -2.89 6.34 9.52
C ALA A 41 -4.12 5.46 9.24
N ALA A 42 -4.81 5.71 8.12
CA ALA A 42 -5.96 4.92 7.71
C ALA A 42 -5.58 3.46 7.43
N VAL A 43 -4.45 3.20 6.76
CA VAL A 43 -3.93 1.84 6.56
C VAL A 43 -3.70 1.13 7.90
N LYS A 44 -3.07 1.81 8.84
CA LYS A 44 -2.81 1.25 10.17
C LYS A 44 -4.11 0.91 10.90
N GLU A 45 -5.09 1.81 10.87
CA GLU A 45 -6.41 1.56 11.47
C GLU A 45 -7.15 0.39 10.84
N ILE A 46 -7.09 0.26 9.50
CA ILE A 46 -7.68 -0.88 8.76
C ILE A 46 -7.01 -2.19 9.20
N LEU A 47 -5.68 -2.21 9.26
CA LEU A 47 -4.92 -3.38 9.68
C LEU A 47 -5.20 -3.77 11.14
N ASP A 48 -5.30 -2.79 12.04
CA ASP A 48 -5.64 -3.01 13.44
C ASP A 48 -7.08 -3.50 13.60
N LEU A 49 -8.03 -2.94 12.84
CA LEU A 49 -9.41 -3.38 12.83
C LEU A 49 -9.54 -4.82 12.31
N PHE A 50 -8.85 -5.13 11.20
CA PHE A 50 -8.77 -6.49 10.66
C PHE A 50 -8.22 -7.46 11.69
N GLY A 51 -7.14 -7.09 12.39
CA GLY A 51 -6.55 -7.93 13.43
C GLY A 51 -7.51 -8.19 14.59
N ARG A 52 -8.23 -7.15 15.06
CA ARG A 52 -9.25 -7.32 16.10
C ARG A 52 -10.42 -8.20 15.67
N ALA A 53 -10.88 -8.06 14.42
CA ALA A 53 -12.02 -8.81 13.91
C ALA A 53 -11.69 -10.27 13.57
N SER A 54 -10.49 -10.54 13.06
CA SER A 54 -10.05 -11.87 12.63
C SER A 54 -9.28 -12.65 13.72
N GLY A 55 -8.76 -11.97 14.73
CA GLY A 55 -7.81 -12.53 15.69
C GLY A 55 -6.38 -12.69 15.13
N LEU A 56 -6.13 -12.23 13.90
CA LEU A 56 -4.80 -12.25 13.28
C LEU A 56 -3.98 -11.04 13.70
N LYS A 57 -2.66 -11.13 13.51
CA LYS A 57 -1.73 -10.04 13.77
C LYS A 57 -0.85 -9.79 12.56
N VAL A 58 -0.75 -8.53 12.14
CA VAL A 58 0.19 -8.11 11.10
C VAL A 58 1.63 -8.39 11.55
N ASN A 59 2.39 -9.05 10.68
CA ASN A 59 3.81 -9.29 10.91
C ASN A 59 4.65 -8.18 10.28
N TYR A 60 4.78 -7.04 10.97
CA TYR A 60 5.56 -5.91 10.50
C TYR A 60 7.04 -6.22 10.21
N ALA A 61 7.60 -7.27 10.82
CA ALA A 61 8.98 -7.70 10.55
C ALA A 61 9.13 -8.42 9.20
N LYS A 62 8.05 -9.01 8.67
CA LYS A 62 8.00 -9.60 7.32
C LYS A 62 7.42 -8.66 6.27
N SER A 63 6.71 -7.62 6.70
CA SER A 63 6.18 -6.59 5.81
C SER A 63 7.25 -5.59 5.42
N SER A 64 7.09 -4.98 4.25
CA SER A 64 7.90 -3.85 3.81
C SER A 64 7.04 -2.77 3.16
N ALA A 65 7.55 -1.54 3.15
CA ALA A 65 6.97 -0.43 2.42
C ALA A 65 7.98 0.14 1.42
N THR A 66 7.49 0.55 0.25
CA THR A 66 8.31 1.06 -0.84
C THR A 66 7.67 2.30 -1.45
N VAL A 67 8.48 3.34 -1.60
CA VAL A 67 8.09 4.56 -2.30
C VAL A 67 8.22 4.31 -3.81
N LEU A 68 7.11 4.43 -4.54
CA LEU A 68 7.08 4.24 -6.01
C LEU A 68 7.42 5.52 -6.79
N HIS A 69 7.13 6.68 -6.21
CA HIS A 69 7.43 7.99 -6.79
C HIS A 69 8.15 8.83 -5.75
N GLU A 70 9.31 9.35 -6.10
CA GLU A 70 10.13 10.14 -5.17
C GLU A 70 9.45 11.47 -4.87
N GLU A 71 8.78 11.53 -3.72
CA GLU A 71 8.19 12.72 -3.14
C GLU A 71 8.94 13.07 -1.85
N GLN A 72 9.21 14.36 -1.63
CA GLN A 72 9.91 14.83 -0.45
C GLN A 72 9.13 14.43 0.82
N GLY A 73 9.80 13.74 1.75
CA GLY A 73 9.20 13.28 3.00
C GLY A 73 8.43 11.96 2.93
N ALA A 74 8.24 11.37 1.75
CA ALA A 74 7.49 10.10 1.60
C ALA A 74 8.09 8.95 2.42
N THR A 75 9.43 8.86 2.47
CA THR A 75 10.14 7.82 3.25
C THR A 75 9.83 7.93 4.75
N GLU A 76 9.84 9.14 5.30
CA GLU A 76 9.53 9.39 6.73
C GLU A 76 8.07 9.08 7.05
N ILE A 77 7.18 9.30 6.09
CA ILE A 77 5.75 9.01 6.25
C ILE A 77 5.53 7.50 6.27
N ILE A 78 6.13 6.73 5.35
CA ILE A 78 5.92 5.27 5.30
C ILE A 78 6.61 4.53 6.45
N THR A 79 7.71 5.05 7.02
CA THR A 79 8.36 4.43 8.20
C THR A 79 7.46 4.46 9.43
N SER A 80 6.50 5.40 9.50
CA SER A 80 5.51 5.45 10.58
C SER A 80 4.55 4.24 10.63
N LEU A 81 4.47 3.46 9.53
CA LEU A 81 3.73 2.20 9.48
C LEU A 81 4.37 1.11 10.35
N GLY A 82 5.68 1.23 10.67
CA GLY A 82 6.41 0.30 11.53
C GLY A 82 6.96 -0.94 10.82
N CYS A 83 6.88 -0.99 9.49
CA CYS A 83 7.55 -2.01 8.67
C CYS A 83 8.88 -1.49 8.09
N SER A 84 9.70 -2.40 7.59
CA SER A 84 10.98 -2.06 6.95
C SER A 84 10.75 -1.34 5.62
N THR A 85 11.54 -0.30 5.34
CA THR A 85 11.54 0.32 4.00
C THR A 85 12.38 -0.52 3.04
N ALA A 86 11.85 -0.80 1.85
CA ALA A 86 12.55 -1.53 0.80
C ALA A 86 12.63 -0.69 -0.48
N ALA A 87 13.70 -0.87 -1.25
CA ALA A 87 13.82 -0.34 -2.60
C ALA A 87 13.30 -1.35 -3.63
N LEU A 88 12.91 -0.86 -4.81
CA LEU A 88 12.55 -1.73 -5.93
C LEU A 88 13.79 -2.48 -6.47
N PRO A 89 13.63 -3.72 -6.96
CA PRO A 89 12.38 -4.49 -7.02
C PRO A 89 11.97 -5.09 -5.67
N VAL A 90 10.67 -5.07 -5.38
CA VAL A 90 10.09 -5.79 -4.22
C VAL A 90 9.45 -7.09 -4.65
N THR A 91 9.58 -8.13 -3.83
CA THR A 91 9.00 -9.44 -4.15
C THR A 91 7.58 -9.55 -3.63
N TYR A 92 6.64 -9.90 -4.51
CA TYR A 92 5.27 -10.28 -4.17
C TYR A 92 4.96 -11.62 -4.84
N LEU A 93 4.56 -12.63 -4.07
CA LEU A 93 4.27 -13.98 -4.57
C LEU A 93 5.44 -14.63 -5.35
N GLY A 94 6.67 -14.36 -4.90
CA GLY A 94 7.88 -14.85 -5.56
C GLY A 94 8.25 -14.12 -6.87
N MET A 95 7.51 -13.08 -7.26
CA MET A 95 7.78 -12.28 -8.45
C MET A 95 8.35 -10.91 -8.07
N PRO A 96 9.46 -10.47 -8.69
CA PRO A 96 9.97 -9.13 -8.51
C PRO A 96 9.06 -8.11 -9.21
N LEU A 97 8.59 -7.13 -8.45
CA LEU A 97 7.81 -6.01 -8.95
C LEU A 97 8.74 -4.84 -9.27
N THR A 98 8.64 -4.35 -10.49
CA THR A 98 9.39 -3.20 -11.00
C THR A 98 8.44 -2.14 -11.54
N THR A 99 8.85 -0.88 -11.47
CA THR A 99 8.14 0.23 -12.14
C THR A 99 8.34 0.24 -13.65
N ARG A 100 9.38 -0.44 -14.15
CA ARG A 100 9.65 -0.61 -15.57
C ARG A 100 8.91 -1.84 -16.11
N ARG A 101 8.37 -1.72 -17.32
CA ARG A 101 7.86 -2.88 -18.08
C ARG A 101 8.98 -3.92 -18.23
N PRO A 102 8.76 -5.19 -17.83
CA PRO A 102 9.70 -6.25 -18.14
C PRO A 102 9.87 -6.32 -19.65
N SER A 103 11.08 -6.02 -20.15
CA SER A 103 11.40 -6.20 -21.56
C SER A 103 11.64 -7.69 -21.74
N ALA A 104 10.77 -8.38 -22.48
CA ALA A 104 11.10 -9.70 -22.99
C ALA A 104 12.22 -9.49 -24.03
N GLY A 105 13.39 -10.07 -23.77
CA GLY A 105 14.46 -10.20 -24.76
C GLY A 105 14.14 -11.28 -25.78
#